data_AF-A0A3P8V7D9-F1
#
_entry.id   AF-A0A3P8V7D9-F1
#
_cell.length_a   1.000
_cell.length_b   1.000
_cell.length_c   1.000
_cell.angle_alpha   90.00
_cell.angle_beta   90.00
_cell.angle_gamma   90.00
#
_symmetry.space_group_name_H-M   'P 1'
#
loop_
_entity.id
_entity.type
_entity.pdbx_description
1 polymer ?
#
loop_
_entity_poly.entity_id
_entity_poly.type
_entity_poly.pdbx_seq_one_letter_code
_entity_poly.pdbx_strand_id
1 'polypeptide(L)'
;MTHRQASRKWENMKKRYKELKKPADGMSGYSNSWRYFNLMDEAVSRLEGGTTLQGVHYSYDRGDSLTGSRSKRKRTTMEVTSPTGSVEIEVSVNGDDEEVVQEGTEDLNRIMQDVEDERSVMDSERRCIEREKQLIERERLVLQRERAVLDREAATLERDRASLEREKVMFEKEREAMEEEKATIEKDRDAVNKDRLVLDQERARLERRVTEKDVKDLTGMSRRERFLYLFEKLIEDF
;
A
#
# COMPACT_ATOMS: atom_id res chain seq x y z
N MET A 1 -19.82 9.76 -0.30
CA MET A 1 -18.79 8.71 -0.15
C MET A 1 -17.51 9.40 0.29
N THR A 2 -16.86 8.96 1.38
CA THR A 2 -15.62 9.60 1.85
C THR A 2 -14.39 9.06 1.11
N HIS A 3 -13.28 9.82 1.09
CA HIS A 3 -12.02 9.39 0.45
C HIS A 3 -11.55 8.02 0.97
N ARG A 4 -11.62 7.80 2.29
CA ARG A 4 -11.30 6.51 2.93
C ARG A 4 -12.19 5.37 2.44
N GLN A 5 -13.48 5.62 2.23
CA GLN A 5 -14.41 4.63 1.68
C GLN A 5 -14.09 4.31 0.22
N ALA A 6 -13.72 5.31 -0.59
CA ALA A 6 -13.35 5.13 -1.99
C ALA A 6 -12.05 4.34 -2.14
N SER A 7 -11.02 4.69 -1.38
CA SER A 7 -9.76 3.95 -1.31
C SER A 7 -9.99 2.49 -0.89
N ARG A 8 -10.82 2.24 0.12
CA ARG A 8 -11.13 0.86 0.55
C ARG A 8 -11.88 0.06 -0.52
N LYS A 9 -12.80 0.68 -1.27
CA LYS A 9 -13.47 0.01 -2.40
C LYS A 9 -12.49 -0.28 -3.54
N TRP A 10 -11.60 0.66 -3.85
CA TRP A 10 -10.54 0.48 -4.85
C TRP A 10 -9.60 -0.69 -4.51
N GLU A 11 -9.16 -0.79 -3.25
CA GLU A 11 -8.34 -1.92 -2.80
C GLU A 11 -9.06 -3.26 -2.92
N ASN A 12 -10.35 -3.32 -2.55
CA ASN A 12 -11.15 -4.53 -2.73
C ASN A 12 -11.27 -4.93 -4.22
N MET A 13 -11.48 -3.94 -5.08
CA MET A 13 -11.58 -4.12 -6.52
C MET A 13 -10.25 -4.63 -7.13
N LYS A 14 -9.11 -4.07 -6.70
CA LYS A 14 -7.77 -4.54 -7.11
C LYS A 14 -7.48 -5.97 -6.65
N LYS A 15 -7.91 -6.35 -5.44
CA LYS A 15 -7.73 -7.72 -4.93
C LYS A 15 -8.46 -8.74 -5.82
N ARG A 16 -9.74 -8.49 -6.11
CA ARG A 16 -10.55 -9.34 -7.00
C ARG A 16 -10.00 -9.39 -8.43
N TYR A 17 -9.50 -8.26 -8.94
CA TYR A 17 -8.82 -8.20 -10.23
C TYR A 17 -7.58 -9.11 -10.27
N LYS A 18 -6.72 -9.08 -9.25
CA LYS A 18 -5.51 -9.92 -9.17
C LYS A 18 -5.84 -11.41 -9.14
N GLU A 19 -6.86 -11.79 -8.38
CA GLU A 19 -7.37 -13.18 -8.33
C GLU A 19 -7.86 -13.67 -9.69
N LEU A 20 -8.45 -12.80 -10.50
CA LEU A 20 -8.94 -13.12 -11.85
C LEU A 20 -7.85 -13.07 -12.93
N LYS A 21 -6.84 -12.18 -12.79
CA LYS A 21 -5.72 -12.03 -13.73
C LYS A 21 -4.70 -13.17 -13.63
N LYS A 22 -4.59 -13.79 -12.46
CA LYS A 22 -3.75 -14.97 -12.21
C LYS A 22 -4.61 -16.10 -11.64
N PRO A 23 -5.40 -16.81 -12.47
CA PRO A 23 -6.12 -17.96 -11.97
C PRO A 23 -5.12 -19.01 -11.47
N ALA A 24 -5.44 -19.68 -10.37
CA ALA A 24 -4.71 -20.86 -9.94
C ALA A 24 -4.71 -21.90 -11.07
N ASP A 25 -3.60 -22.66 -11.15
CA ASP A 25 -3.23 -23.56 -12.25
C ASP A 25 -4.41 -24.27 -12.93
N GLY A 26 -4.53 -24.09 -14.25
CA GLY A 26 -5.39 -24.91 -15.13
C GLY A 26 -6.70 -24.29 -15.64
N MET A 27 -7.16 -23.13 -15.15
CA MET A 27 -8.46 -22.57 -15.54
C MET A 27 -8.33 -21.26 -16.35
N SER A 28 -7.92 -21.38 -17.60
CA SER A 28 -7.91 -20.27 -18.56
C SER A 28 -9.35 -19.95 -19.01
N GLY A 29 -9.98 -18.93 -18.43
CA GLY A 29 -11.27 -18.47 -18.98
C GLY A 29 -12.12 -17.45 -18.24
N TYR A 30 -11.72 -16.91 -17.08
CA TYR A 30 -12.63 -16.03 -16.30
C TYR A 30 -12.46 -14.53 -16.51
N SER A 31 -11.62 -14.10 -17.47
CA SER A 31 -11.40 -12.69 -17.83
C SER A 31 -12.72 -11.93 -18.05
N ASN A 32 -13.75 -12.58 -18.59
CA ASN A 32 -15.04 -11.96 -18.90
C ASN A 32 -16.16 -12.20 -17.85
N SER A 33 -15.87 -12.88 -16.73
CA SER A 33 -16.87 -13.20 -15.70
C SER A 33 -17.22 -12.00 -14.82
N TRP A 34 -16.28 -11.06 -14.67
CA TRP A 34 -16.48 -9.88 -13.85
C TRP A 34 -16.64 -8.63 -14.71
N ARG A 35 -17.82 -8.01 -14.65
CA ARG A 35 -18.18 -6.83 -15.47
C ARG A 35 -17.21 -5.65 -15.35
N TYR A 36 -16.43 -5.58 -14.27
CA TYR A 36 -15.44 -4.52 -14.05
C TYR A 36 -14.01 -4.94 -14.39
N PHE A 37 -13.78 -6.14 -14.91
CA PHE A 37 -12.44 -6.66 -15.20
C PHE A 37 -11.70 -5.77 -16.18
N ASN A 38 -12.27 -5.45 -17.34
CA ASN A 38 -11.64 -4.60 -18.35
C ASN A 38 -11.42 -3.16 -17.85
N LEU A 39 -12.39 -2.62 -17.09
CA LEU A 39 -12.27 -1.29 -16.48
C LEU A 39 -11.12 -1.24 -15.46
N MET A 40 -10.96 -2.31 -14.68
CA MET A 40 -9.85 -2.45 -13.74
C MET A 40 -8.52 -2.73 -14.42
N ASP A 41 -8.52 -3.50 -15.50
CA ASP A 41 -7.32 -3.80 -16.29
C ASP A 41 -6.75 -2.53 -16.90
N GLU A 42 -7.60 -1.70 -17.50
CA GLU A 42 -7.22 -0.39 -18.02
C GLU A 42 -6.74 0.54 -16.91
N ALA A 43 -7.49 0.67 -15.82
CA ALA A 43 -7.16 1.59 -14.73
C ALA A 43 -5.88 1.21 -13.97
N VAL A 44 -5.63 -0.09 -13.75
CA VAL A 44 -4.39 -0.59 -13.12
C VAL A 44 -3.22 -0.47 -14.08
N SER A 45 -3.41 -0.78 -15.37
CA SER A 45 -2.35 -0.64 -16.38
C SER A 45 -1.93 0.83 -16.58
N ARG A 46 -2.87 1.78 -16.48
CA ARG A 46 -2.57 3.23 -16.49
C ARG A 46 -1.84 3.70 -15.23
N LEU A 47 -1.96 2.98 -14.12
CA LEU A 47 -1.25 3.27 -12.87
C LEU A 47 0.16 2.66 -12.84
N GLU A 48 0.32 1.47 -13.43
CA GLU A 48 1.59 0.71 -13.46
C GLU A 48 2.47 1.08 -14.67
N GLY A 49 1.86 1.39 -15.82
CA GLY A 49 2.52 1.92 -17.00
C GLY A 49 2.71 3.42 -16.89
N GLY A 50 3.86 3.85 -16.38
CA GLY A 50 4.21 5.26 -16.31
C GLY A 50 4.14 5.95 -17.68
N THR A 51 3.61 7.17 -17.69
CA THR A 51 3.53 8.17 -18.78
C THR A 51 2.36 8.05 -19.78
N THR A 52 1.32 8.84 -19.53
CA THR A 52 0.85 9.96 -20.38
C THR A 52 -0.61 10.17 -20.02
N LEU A 53 -0.92 11.34 -19.46
CA LEU A 53 -2.29 11.85 -19.39
C LEU A 53 -2.80 12.03 -20.83
N GLN A 54 -3.25 10.96 -21.45
CA GLN A 54 -4.19 11.02 -22.55
C GLN A 54 -5.56 11.12 -21.90
N GLY A 55 -6.03 12.37 -21.80
CA GLY A 55 -7.38 12.67 -21.36
C GLY A 55 -8.38 11.82 -22.12
N VAL A 56 -9.20 11.07 -21.39
CA VAL A 56 -10.38 10.46 -21.98
C VAL A 56 -11.38 11.59 -22.19
N HIS A 57 -11.35 12.08 -23.42
CA HIS A 57 -12.40 12.85 -24.06
C HIS A 57 -13.71 12.04 -23.96
N TYR A 58 -14.68 12.52 -23.18
CA TYR A 58 -16.06 12.06 -23.30
C TYR A 58 -16.62 12.63 -24.60
N SER A 59 -16.78 11.76 -25.59
CA SER A 59 -17.51 12.06 -26.81
C SER A 59 -18.98 12.30 -26.51
N TYR A 60 -19.43 13.54 -26.67
CA TYR A 60 -20.69 13.81 -27.33
C TYR A 60 -20.43 14.74 -28.52
N ASP A 61 -20.89 14.23 -29.65
CA ASP A 61 -20.77 14.67 -31.02
C ASP A 61 -21.37 16.07 -31.23
N ARG A 62 -20.59 17.02 -31.77
CA ARG A 62 -21.07 18.06 -32.69
C ARG A 62 -19.89 18.82 -33.34
N GLY A 63 -19.60 18.45 -34.58
CA GLY A 63 -19.39 19.38 -35.69
C GLY A 63 -18.14 20.29 -35.69
N ASP A 64 -17.33 20.06 -36.71
CA ASP A 64 -16.66 21.06 -37.55
C ASP A 64 -15.13 21.18 -37.44
N SER A 65 -14.50 20.63 -38.48
CA SER A 65 -13.34 21.12 -39.23
C SER A 65 -12.41 22.14 -38.54
N LEU A 66 -11.13 21.77 -38.37
CA LEU A 66 -10.06 22.15 -39.31
C LEU A 66 -8.69 21.71 -38.75
N THR A 67 -7.88 21.20 -39.66
CA THR A 67 -6.53 20.68 -39.44
C THR A 67 -5.52 21.82 -39.26
N GLY A 68 -4.93 21.91 -38.06
CA GLY A 68 -3.86 22.88 -37.75
C GLY A 68 -2.48 22.37 -38.14
N SER A 69 -2.08 22.60 -39.38
CA SER A 69 -0.70 22.41 -39.84
C SER A 69 0.25 23.44 -39.23
N ARG A 70 1.27 22.93 -38.56
CA ARG A 70 2.40 23.66 -37.96
C ARG A 70 3.27 24.25 -39.08
N SER A 71 3.37 25.58 -39.18
CA SER A 71 4.35 26.24 -40.07
C SER A 71 5.20 27.25 -39.31
N LYS A 72 6.53 27.06 -39.42
CA LYS A 72 7.60 27.94 -38.93
C LYS A 72 7.71 29.17 -39.84
N ARG A 73 7.99 30.34 -39.27
CA ARG A 73 8.82 31.43 -39.88
C ARG A 73 9.13 32.47 -38.80
N LYS A 74 10.38 32.54 -38.35
CA LYS A 74 11.46 33.46 -38.77
C LYS A 74 11.20 34.92 -38.33
N ARG A 75 11.97 35.30 -37.30
CA ARG A 75 12.24 36.65 -36.82
C ARG A 75 12.93 37.46 -37.92
N THR A 76 12.38 38.62 -38.25
CA THR A 76 13.04 39.67 -39.05
C THR A 76 12.79 41.00 -38.36
N THR A 77 13.89 41.60 -37.91
CA THR A 77 14.03 42.97 -37.46
C THR A 77 13.80 43.91 -38.66
N MET A 78 13.01 44.97 -38.50
CA MET A 78 12.99 46.07 -39.45
C MET A 78 13.32 47.37 -38.70
N GLU A 79 14.35 48.02 -39.22
CA GLU A 79 14.90 49.29 -38.77
C GLU A 79 13.95 50.44 -39.09
N VAL A 80 14.01 51.46 -38.24
CA VAL A 80 13.35 52.75 -38.42
C VAL A 80 14.19 53.58 -39.39
N THR A 81 13.64 53.90 -40.55
CA THR A 81 14.11 55.03 -41.37
C THR A 81 12.91 55.80 -41.91
N SER A 82 12.84 57.09 -41.55
CA SER A 82 11.87 58.05 -42.07
C SER A 82 12.17 58.40 -43.53
N PRO A 83 11.14 58.74 -44.31
CA PRO A 83 11.29 59.71 -45.39
C PRO A 83 10.43 60.95 -45.12
N THR A 84 11.11 62.07 -44.99
CA THR A 84 10.61 63.40 -45.32
C THR A 84 10.08 63.42 -46.75
N GLY A 85 8.84 63.85 -46.95
CA GLY A 85 8.26 64.03 -48.28
C GLY A 85 6.87 64.66 -48.17
N SER A 86 6.84 65.98 -48.36
CA SER A 86 5.68 66.85 -48.48
C SER A 86 4.51 66.24 -49.26
N VAL A 87 3.33 66.18 -48.63
CA VAL A 87 2.04 65.97 -49.29
C VAL A 87 1.23 67.24 -49.09
N GLU A 88 0.95 67.94 -50.18
CA GLU A 88 0.08 69.12 -50.21
C GLU A 88 -1.36 68.67 -49.94
N ILE A 89 -1.99 69.23 -48.90
CA ILE A 89 -3.38 68.97 -48.54
C ILE A 89 -4.20 70.10 -49.17
N GLU A 90 -4.82 69.84 -50.31
CA GLU A 90 -5.90 70.68 -50.82
C GLU A 90 -7.15 70.44 -49.97
N VAL A 91 -7.40 71.35 -49.02
CA VAL A 91 -8.67 71.39 -48.27
C VAL A 91 -9.72 72.02 -49.17
N SER A 92 -10.53 71.18 -49.83
CA SER A 92 -11.82 71.61 -50.37
C SER A 92 -12.81 71.72 -49.22
N VAL A 93 -12.99 72.94 -48.70
CA VAL A 93 -14.11 73.31 -47.83
C VAL A 93 -15.35 73.44 -48.72
N ASN A 94 -16.04 72.31 -48.94
CA ASN A 94 -17.41 72.33 -49.43
C ASN A 94 -18.32 71.92 -48.29
N GLY A 95 -19.21 72.84 -47.92
CA GLY A 95 -20.02 72.75 -46.72
C GLY A 95 -20.94 71.54 -46.69
N ASP A 96 -20.90 70.87 -45.54
CA ASP A 96 -21.98 70.16 -44.84
C ASP A 96 -21.44 69.90 -43.41
N ASP A 97 -21.12 70.98 -42.69
CA ASP A 97 -20.38 70.98 -41.41
C ASP A 97 -21.18 70.45 -40.19
N GLU A 98 -22.45 70.07 -40.37
CA GLU A 98 -23.24 69.46 -39.27
C GLU A 98 -23.24 67.93 -39.29
N GLU A 99 -23.10 67.28 -40.46
CA GLU A 99 -23.21 65.82 -40.58
C GLU A 99 -21.89 65.10 -40.20
N VAL A 100 -20.75 65.67 -40.60
CA VAL A 100 -19.40 65.13 -40.31
C VAL A 100 -19.01 65.27 -38.83
N VAL A 101 -19.51 66.31 -38.16
CA VAL A 101 -19.29 66.51 -36.72
C VAL A 101 -20.14 65.52 -35.91
N GLN A 102 -21.31 65.13 -36.40
CA GLN A 102 -22.17 64.14 -35.77
C GLN A 102 -21.55 62.74 -35.81
N GLU A 103 -21.09 62.30 -36.98
CA GLU A 103 -20.46 60.98 -37.19
C GLU A 103 -19.17 60.81 -36.35
N GLY A 104 -18.31 61.84 -36.29
CA GLY A 104 -17.09 61.82 -35.47
C GLY A 104 -17.37 61.77 -33.96
N THR A 105 -18.50 62.32 -33.49
CA THR A 105 -18.90 62.21 -32.07
C THR A 105 -19.46 60.83 -31.73
N GLU A 106 -20.16 60.20 -32.66
CA GLU A 106 -20.67 58.83 -32.51
C GLU A 106 -19.54 57.80 -32.47
N ASP A 107 -18.52 57.97 -33.31
CA ASP A 107 -17.30 57.14 -33.30
C ASP A 107 -16.52 57.30 -32.00
N LEU A 108 -16.37 58.53 -31.49
CA LEU A 108 -15.71 58.77 -30.21
C LEU A 108 -16.49 58.14 -29.04
N ASN A 109 -17.82 58.22 -29.06
CA ASN A 109 -18.68 57.57 -28.06
C ASN A 109 -18.54 56.04 -28.12
N ARG A 110 -18.45 55.45 -29.31
CA ARG A 110 -18.20 54.00 -29.48
C ARG A 110 -16.84 53.60 -28.92
N ILE A 111 -15.78 54.37 -29.22
CA ILE A 111 -14.43 54.12 -28.67
C ILE A 111 -14.42 54.23 -27.14
N MET A 112 -15.10 55.24 -26.58
CA MET A 112 -15.23 55.38 -25.13
C MET A 112 -15.94 54.20 -24.49
N GLN A 113 -17.00 53.70 -25.13
CA GLN A 113 -17.73 52.51 -24.68
C GLN A 113 -16.85 51.26 -24.75
N ASP A 114 -16.10 51.05 -25.84
CA ASP A 114 -15.19 49.91 -25.99
C ASP A 114 -14.11 49.90 -24.89
N VAL A 115 -13.55 51.07 -24.55
CA VAL A 115 -12.56 51.21 -23.46
C VAL A 115 -13.18 50.93 -22.08
N GLU A 116 -14.44 51.32 -21.87
CA GLU A 116 -15.16 51.03 -20.62
C GLU A 116 -15.48 49.53 -20.48
N ASP A 117 -15.87 48.89 -21.58
CA ASP A 117 -16.09 47.44 -21.65
C ASP A 117 -14.78 46.68 -21.42
N GLU A 118 -13.67 47.09 -22.05
CA GLU A 118 -12.35 46.49 -21.83
C GLU A 118 -11.89 46.63 -20.37
N ARG A 119 -12.13 47.80 -19.75
CA ARG A 119 -11.89 48.00 -18.31
C ARG A 119 -12.72 47.05 -17.45
N SER A 120 -14.00 46.89 -17.76
CA SER A 120 -14.91 45.97 -17.05
C SER A 120 -14.46 44.51 -17.16
N VAL A 121 -13.97 44.10 -18.33
CA VAL A 121 -13.37 42.77 -18.55
C VAL A 121 -12.12 42.61 -17.70
N MET A 122 -11.17 43.54 -17.74
CA MET A 122 -9.94 43.48 -16.92
C MET A 122 -10.23 43.42 -15.42
N ASP A 123 -11.21 44.18 -14.92
CA ASP A 123 -11.61 44.13 -13.51
C ASP A 123 -12.29 42.80 -13.14
N SER A 124 -13.00 42.18 -14.08
CA SER A 124 -13.60 40.86 -13.90
C SER A 124 -12.54 39.75 -13.89
N GLU A 125 -11.54 39.83 -14.78
CA GLU A 125 -10.37 38.94 -14.80
C GLU A 125 -9.55 39.06 -13.52
N ARG A 126 -9.26 40.29 -13.06
CA ARG A 126 -8.56 40.54 -11.79
C ARG A 126 -9.27 39.87 -10.62
N ARG A 127 -10.60 40.01 -10.56
CA ARG A 127 -11.43 39.34 -9.53
C ARG A 127 -11.38 37.81 -9.67
N CYS A 128 -11.31 37.28 -10.89
CA CYS A 128 -11.17 35.84 -11.13
C CYS A 128 -9.84 35.31 -10.56
N ILE A 129 -8.73 35.95 -10.94
CA ILE A 129 -7.37 35.62 -10.47
C ILE A 129 -7.27 35.69 -8.95
N GLU A 130 -7.87 36.71 -8.33
CA GLU A 130 -7.86 36.84 -6.87
C GLU A 130 -8.59 35.68 -6.18
N ARG A 131 -9.75 35.26 -6.71
CA ARG A 131 -10.46 34.07 -6.19
C ARG A 131 -9.63 32.80 -6.35
N GLU A 132 -8.97 32.63 -7.50
CA GLU A 132 -8.10 31.48 -7.77
C GLU A 132 -6.92 31.42 -6.79
N LYS A 133 -6.23 32.55 -6.56
CA LYS A 133 -5.15 32.65 -5.55
C LYS A 133 -5.62 32.23 -4.17
N GLN A 134 -6.81 32.67 -3.76
CA GLN A 134 -7.37 32.27 -2.47
C GLN A 134 -7.72 30.78 -2.40
N LEU A 135 -8.10 30.14 -3.51
CA LEU A 135 -8.31 28.69 -3.56
C LEU A 135 -6.98 27.95 -3.42
N ILE A 136 -5.96 28.35 -4.17
CA ILE A 136 -4.61 27.76 -4.12
C ILE A 136 -4.03 27.87 -2.71
N GLU A 137 -4.19 29.02 -2.03
CA GLU A 137 -3.70 29.18 -0.66
C GLU A 137 -4.44 28.24 0.33
N ARG A 138 -5.75 28.06 0.16
CA ARG A 138 -6.52 27.09 0.95
C ARG A 138 -6.04 25.65 0.71
N GLU A 139 -5.83 25.27 -0.55
CA GLU A 139 -5.31 23.95 -0.91
C GLU A 139 -3.91 23.71 -0.32
N ARG A 140 -3.03 24.71 -0.39
CA ARG A 140 -1.69 24.66 0.22
C ARG A 140 -1.78 24.39 1.72
N LEU A 141 -2.67 25.07 2.44
CA LEU A 141 -2.87 24.87 3.86
C LEU A 141 -3.44 23.48 4.18
N VAL A 142 -4.29 22.92 3.31
CA VAL A 142 -4.78 21.54 3.46
C VAL A 142 -3.63 20.55 3.30
N LEU A 143 -2.83 20.68 2.23
CA LEU A 143 -1.67 19.80 1.99
C LEU A 143 -0.62 19.87 3.11
N GLN A 144 -0.40 21.06 3.70
CA GLN A 144 0.48 21.21 4.86
C GLN A 144 -0.04 20.43 6.08
N ARG A 145 -1.35 20.48 6.33
CA ARG A 145 -1.97 19.70 7.42
C ARG A 145 -1.86 18.21 7.15
N GLU A 146 -2.16 17.76 5.94
CA GLU A 146 -2.04 16.35 5.55
C GLU A 146 -0.62 15.83 5.71
N ARG A 147 0.39 16.59 5.26
CA ARG A 147 1.80 16.26 5.48
C ARG A 147 2.13 16.10 6.96
N ALA A 148 1.68 17.04 7.80
CA ALA A 148 1.91 16.97 9.23
C ALA A 148 1.22 15.75 9.88
N VAL A 149 0.08 15.29 9.36
CA VAL A 149 -0.55 14.04 9.82
C VAL A 149 0.30 12.84 9.42
N LEU A 150 0.73 12.77 8.15
CA LEU A 150 1.58 11.69 7.66
C LEU A 150 2.92 11.59 8.42
N ASP A 151 3.54 12.73 8.76
CA ASP A 151 4.78 12.75 9.54
C ASP A 151 4.57 12.16 10.95
N ARG A 152 3.41 12.42 11.58
CA ARG A 152 3.06 11.82 12.88
C ARG A 152 2.82 10.31 12.76
N GLU A 153 2.09 9.89 11.73
CA GLU A 153 1.84 8.46 11.44
C GLU A 153 3.14 7.71 11.14
N ALA A 154 4.08 8.33 10.40
CA ALA A 154 5.39 7.76 10.14
C ALA A 154 6.17 7.57 11.45
N ALA A 155 6.19 8.59 12.32
CA ALA A 155 6.85 8.49 13.61
C ALA A 155 6.21 7.44 14.53
N THR A 156 4.90 7.23 14.48
CA THR A 156 4.24 6.16 15.26
C THR A 156 4.64 4.78 14.74
N LEU A 157 4.63 4.59 13.41
CA LEU A 157 5.05 3.33 12.79
C LEU A 157 6.51 2.99 13.07
N GLU A 158 7.39 3.98 13.13
CA GLU A 158 8.80 3.79 13.50
C GLU A 158 8.94 3.28 14.94
N ARG A 159 8.18 3.83 15.89
CA ARG A 159 8.17 3.35 17.28
C ARG A 159 7.63 1.92 17.38
N ASP A 160 6.53 1.63 16.68
CA ASP A 160 5.94 0.29 16.68
C ASP A 160 6.90 -0.74 16.09
N ARG A 161 7.59 -0.40 14.99
CA ARG A 161 8.62 -1.25 14.39
C ARG A 161 9.75 -1.54 15.36
N ALA A 162 10.24 -0.51 16.06
CA ALA A 162 11.28 -0.70 17.07
C ALA A 162 10.78 -1.55 18.27
N SER A 163 9.51 -1.44 18.64
CA SER A 163 8.91 -2.29 19.68
C SER A 163 8.87 -3.76 19.26
N LEU A 164 8.39 -4.04 18.05
CA LEU A 164 8.34 -5.40 17.49
C LEU A 164 9.72 -6.03 17.36
N GLU A 165 10.75 -5.25 17.01
CA GLU A 165 12.12 -5.75 16.92
C GLU A 165 12.65 -6.19 18.29
N ARG A 166 12.35 -5.43 19.36
CA ARG A 166 12.71 -5.83 20.74
C ARG A 166 11.96 -7.09 21.17
N GLU A 167 10.67 -7.17 20.87
CA GLU A 167 9.84 -8.35 21.18
C GLU A 167 10.35 -9.59 20.45
N LYS A 168 10.74 -9.46 19.18
CA LYS A 168 11.33 -10.55 18.40
C LYS A 168 12.60 -11.09 19.06
N VAL A 169 13.51 -10.20 19.50
CA VAL A 169 14.74 -10.61 20.21
C VAL A 169 14.42 -11.32 21.53
N MET A 170 13.39 -10.89 22.26
CA MET A 170 12.96 -11.56 23.49
C MET A 170 12.42 -12.97 23.21
N PHE A 171 11.59 -13.13 22.18
CA PHE A 171 11.08 -14.45 21.77
C PHE A 171 12.19 -15.39 21.28
N GLU A 172 13.19 -14.88 20.57
CA GLU A 172 14.34 -15.68 20.15
C GLU A 172 15.10 -16.22 21.38
N LYS A 173 15.34 -15.39 22.40
CA LYS A 173 15.97 -15.83 23.66
C LYS A 173 15.13 -16.83 24.44
N GLU A 174 13.82 -16.63 24.53
CA GLU A 174 12.91 -17.56 25.20
C GLU A 174 12.89 -18.92 24.51
N ARG A 175 12.92 -18.91 23.16
CA ARG A 175 13.03 -20.13 22.37
C ARG A 175 14.33 -20.87 22.65
N GLU A 176 15.46 -20.18 22.66
CA GLU A 176 16.77 -20.76 22.99
C GLU A 176 16.76 -21.38 24.39
N ALA A 177 16.22 -20.68 25.39
CA ALA A 177 16.09 -21.20 26.76
C ALA A 177 15.23 -22.48 26.84
N MET A 178 14.11 -22.53 26.11
CA MET A 178 13.28 -23.74 26.02
C MET A 178 14.01 -24.90 25.32
N GLU A 179 14.83 -24.63 24.32
CA GLU A 179 15.64 -25.66 23.65
C GLU A 179 16.70 -26.23 24.61
N GLU A 180 17.34 -25.39 25.43
CA GLU A 180 18.26 -25.82 26.48
C GLU A 180 17.56 -26.65 27.57
N GLU A 181 16.39 -26.20 28.05
CA GLU A 181 15.60 -26.94 29.04
C GLU A 181 15.22 -28.33 28.52
N LYS A 182 14.74 -28.44 27.28
CA LYS A 182 14.45 -29.73 26.65
C LYS A 182 15.67 -30.65 26.60
N ALA A 183 16.84 -30.12 26.25
CA ALA A 183 18.07 -30.89 26.23
C ALA A 183 18.49 -31.39 27.62
N THR A 184 18.25 -30.60 28.67
CA THR A 184 18.48 -31.06 30.06
C THR A 184 17.51 -32.15 30.49
N ILE A 185 16.22 -31.99 30.20
CA ILE A 185 15.18 -33.00 30.48
C ILE A 185 15.49 -34.31 29.76
N GLU A 186 15.97 -34.26 28.52
CA GLU A 186 16.37 -35.46 27.77
C GLU A 186 17.52 -36.20 28.45
N LYS A 187 18.55 -35.48 28.89
CA LYS A 187 19.68 -36.07 29.65
C LYS A 187 19.22 -36.71 30.96
N ASP A 188 18.33 -36.04 31.70
CA ASP A 188 17.80 -36.56 32.96
C ASP A 188 16.96 -37.81 32.72
N ARG A 189 16.15 -37.82 31.66
CA ARG A 189 15.39 -39.01 31.25
C ARG A 189 16.31 -40.18 30.93
N ASP A 190 17.41 -39.94 30.23
CA ASP A 190 18.40 -40.96 29.92
C ASP A 190 19.13 -41.47 31.17
N ALA A 191 19.43 -40.59 32.13
CA ALA A 191 20.00 -40.98 33.41
C ALA A 191 19.04 -41.89 34.20
N VAL A 192 17.77 -41.48 34.32
CA VAL A 192 16.73 -42.29 34.98
C VAL A 192 16.55 -43.64 34.29
N ASN A 193 16.60 -43.70 32.96
CA ASN A 193 16.53 -44.96 32.23
C ASN A 193 17.70 -45.90 32.54
N LYS A 194 18.92 -45.36 32.69
CA LYS A 194 20.11 -46.14 33.09
C LYS A 194 19.97 -46.66 34.51
N ASP A 195 19.55 -45.81 35.44
CA ASP A 195 19.34 -46.20 36.85
C ASP A 195 18.29 -47.30 36.96
N ARG A 196 17.19 -47.19 36.21
CA ARG A 196 16.17 -48.24 36.13
C ARG A 196 16.75 -49.56 35.65
N LEU A 197 17.59 -49.55 34.61
CA LEU A 197 18.26 -50.76 34.11
C LEU A 197 19.19 -51.38 35.16
N VAL A 198 19.93 -50.56 35.92
CA VAL A 198 20.79 -51.04 37.02
C VAL A 198 19.95 -51.68 38.12
N LEU A 199 18.85 -51.04 38.54
CA LEU A 199 17.94 -51.60 39.54
C LEU A 199 17.31 -52.91 39.08
N ASP A 200 16.92 -53.02 37.81
CA ASP A 200 16.39 -54.27 37.24
C ASP A 200 17.45 -55.39 37.27
N GLN A 201 18.72 -55.08 36.99
CA GLN A 201 19.82 -56.04 37.10
C GLN A 201 20.08 -56.46 38.56
N GLU A 202 20.05 -55.52 39.50
CA GLU A 202 20.22 -55.82 40.93
C GLU A 202 19.08 -56.68 41.48
N ARG A 203 17.84 -56.37 41.09
CA ARG A 203 16.66 -57.18 41.38
C ARG A 203 16.85 -58.61 40.87
N ALA A 204 17.21 -58.78 39.60
CA ALA A 204 17.45 -60.11 39.02
C ALA A 204 18.61 -60.86 39.71
N ARG A 205 19.63 -60.14 40.21
CA ARG A 205 20.74 -60.73 40.99
C ARG A 205 20.31 -61.12 42.40
N LEU A 206 19.44 -60.34 43.05
CA LEU A 206 18.85 -60.66 44.35
C LEU A 206 17.95 -61.88 44.24
N GLU A 207 17.06 -61.93 43.24
CA GLU A 207 16.19 -63.07 42.98
C GLU A 207 17.00 -64.37 42.80
N ARG A 208 18.07 -64.36 42.00
CA ARG A 208 18.99 -65.50 41.90
C ARG A 208 19.64 -65.91 43.22
N ARG A 209 20.06 -64.95 44.05
CA ARG A 209 20.65 -65.26 45.37
C ARG A 209 19.62 -65.87 46.33
N VAL A 210 18.38 -65.39 46.29
CA VAL A 210 17.30 -65.95 47.11
C VAL A 210 17.01 -67.38 46.66
N THR A 211 16.87 -67.63 45.35
CA THR A 211 16.61 -68.98 44.84
C THR A 211 17.78 -69.94 45.12
N GLU A 212 19.03 -69.49 44.98
CA GLU A 212 20.22 -70.29 45.33
C GLU A 212 20.28 -70.65 46.82
N LYS A 213 19.89 -69.72 47.72
CA LYS A 213 19.80 -69.99 49.16
C LYS A 213 18.70 -70.99 49.47
N ASP A 214 17.49 -70.77 48.94
CA ASP A 214 16.36 -71.69 49.10
C ASP A 214 16.74 -73.12 48.66
N VAL A 215 17.44 -73.25 47.53
CA VAL A 215 17.93 -74.56 47.05
C VAL A 215 18.96 -75.17 47.99
N LYS A 216 19.94 -74.40 48.47
CA LYS A 216 20.96 -74.90 49.42
C LYS A 216 20.32 -75.36 50.73
N ASP A 217 19.43 -74.56 51.30
CA ASP A 217 18.74 -74.88 52.55
C ASP A 217 17.89 -76.16 52.39
N LEU A 218 17.14 -76.30 51.27
CA LEU A 218 16.42 -77.53 50.95
C LEU A 218 17.33 -78.77 50.82
N THR A 219 18.52 -78.63 50.24
CA THR A 219 19.45 -79.77 50.10
C THR A 219 20.05 -80.24 51.43
N GLY A 220 20.24 -79.33 52.39
CA GLY A 220 20.79 -79.62 53.72
C GLY A 220 19.76 -80.21 54.72
N MET A 221 18.46 -80.02 54.47
CA MET A 221 17.38 -80.46 55.36
C MET A 221 17.07 -81.96 55.27
N SER A 222 16.63 -82.56 56.38
CA SER A 222 16.09 -83.91 56.40
C SER A 222 14.75 -84.00 55.64
N ARG A 223 14.31 -85.22 55.29
CA ARG A 223 13.06 -85.42 54.51
C ARG A 223 11.81 -84.87 55.24
N ARG A 224 11.78 -84.93 56.58
CA ARG A 224 10.67 -84.39 57.39
C ARG A 224 10.70 -82.86 57.46
N GLU A 225 11.87 -82.26 57.63
CA GLU A 225 12.04 -80.80 57.68
C GLU A 225 11.73 -80.14 56.34
N ARG A 226 12.18 -80.73 55.21
CA ARG A 226 11.80 -80.26 53.87
C ARG A 226 10.30 -80.23 53.65
N PHE A 227 9.58 -81.25 54.11
CA PHE A 227 8.12 -81.32 53.96
C PHE A 227 7.45 -80.18 54.71
N LEU A 228 7.85 -79.90 55.95
CA LEU A 228 7.28 -78.81 56.74
C LEU A 228 7.56 -77.44 56.10
N TYR A 229 8.78 -77.19 55.63
CA TYR A 229 9.14 -75.93 54.97
C TYR A 229 8.33 -75.67 53.69
N LEU A 230 8.19 -76.68 52.82
CA LEU A 230 7.37 -76.54 51.61
C LEU A 230 5.88 -76.38 51.93
N PHE A 231 5.40 -77.06 52.98
CA PHE A 231 4.01 -76.96 53.41
C PHE A 231 3.71 -75.58 54.01
N GLU A 232 4.64 -75.01 54.79
CA GLU A 232 4.55 -73.65 55.32
C GLU A 232 4.55 -72.61 54.19
N LYS A 233 5.49 -72.71 53.24
CA LYS A 233 5.55 -71.82 52.07
C LYS A 233 4.28 -71.89 51.21
N LEU A 234 3.72 -73.09 51.03
CA LEU A 234 2.46 -73.28 50.32
C LEU A 234 1.27 -72.61 51.02
N ILE A 235 1.29 -72.53 52.36
CA ILE A 235 0.26 -71.84 53.12
C ILE A 235 0.44 -70.32 53.05
N GLU A 236 1.67 -69.81 53.01
CA GLU A 236 1.95 -68.37 52.88
C GLU A 236 1.61 -67.80 51.49
N ASP A 237 1.71 -68.63 50.44
CA ASP A 237 1.39 -68.24 49.06
C ASP A 237 -0.13 -68.25 48.74
N PHE A 238 -0.98 -68.69 49.67
CA PHE A 238 -2.45 -68.75 49.56
C PHE A 238 -3.16 -67.66 50.38
#